data_AF-A0A927YKQ3-F1
#
_entry.id   AF-A0A927YKQ3-F1
#
_cell.length_a   1.000
_cell.length_b   1.000
_cell.length_c   1.000
_cell.angle_alpha   90.00
_cell.angle_beta   90.00
_cell.angle_gamma   90.00
#
_symmetry.space_group_name_H-M   'P 1'
#
loop_
_entity.id
_entity.type
_entity.pdbx_description
1 polymer ?
#
loop_
_entity_poly.entity_id
_entity_poly.type
_entity_poly.pdbx_seq_one_letter_code
_entity_poly.pdbx_strand_id
1 'polypeptide(L)'
;MANMEEEQVNPILLEFLDTDSFEEKYKILVATPTMDFDNLLIDNMASSIDVVIEDGDIESRLQDLKVCVRTRAKYETTRFRR
;
A
#
# COMPACT_ATOMS: atom_id res chain seq x y z
N MET A 1 -6.10 21.86 29.21
CA MET A 1 -5.62 20.62 28.56
C MET A 1 -6.32 20.50 27.23
N ALA A 2 -5.61 20.67 26.12
CA ALA A 2 -6.15 20.32 24.81
C ALA A 2 -6.04 18.79 24.67
N ASN A 3 -7.14 18.12 24.33
CA ASN A 3 -7.09 16.72 23.92
C ASN A 3 -6.19 16.62 22.70
N MET A 4 -5.01 16.06 22.87
CA MET A 4 -4.26 15.45 21.79
C MET A 4 -5.03 14.16 21.47
N GLU A 5 -6.02 14.26 20.60
CA GLU A 5 -6.47 13.08 19.86
C GLU A 5 -5.24 12.66 19.07
N GLU A 6 -4.50 11.66 19.56
CA GLU A 6 -3.48 11.00 18.79
C GLU A 6 -4.16 10.55 17.50
N GLU A 7 -3.84 11.23 16.40
CA GLU A 7 -4.27 10.86 15.06
C GLU A 7 -3.69 9.47 14.79
N GLN A 8 -4.45 8.45 15.18
CA GLN A 8 -4.00 7.07 15.13
C GLN A 8 -3.76 6.74 13.65
N VAL A 9 -2.51 6.48 13.32
CA VAL A 9 -2.11 6.05 11.98
C VAL A 9 -2.94 4.83 11.60
N ASN A 10 -3.49 4.83 10.39
CA ASN A 10 -4.33 3.74 9.90
C ASN A 10 -3.58 2.39 10.05
N PRO A 11 -4.15 1.39 10.73
CA PRO A 11 -3.48 0.12 11.00
C PRO A 11 -3.08 -0.63 9.71
N ILE A 12 -3.85 -0.48 8.63
CA ILE A 12 -3.54 -1.06 7.31
C ILE A 12 -2.28 -0.40 6.74
N LEU A 13 -2.13 0.91 6.94
CA LEU A 13 -0.91 1.62 6.53
C LEU A 13 0.28 1.14 7.33
N LEU A 14 0.15 1.02 8.66
CA LEU A 14 1.24 0.51 9.51
C LEU A 14 1.67 -0.89 9.11
N GLU A 15 0.72 -1.82 8.93
CA GLU A 15 1.01 -3.19 8.51
C GLU A 15 1.70 -3.21 7.12
N PHE A 16 1.23 -2.38 6.20
CA PHE A 16 1.86 -2.24 4.89
C PHE A 16 3.29 -1.72 5.00
N LEU A 17 3.56 -0.72 5.82
CA LEU A 17 4.88 -0.11 6.01
C LEU A 17 5.86 -1.05 6.72
N ASP A 18 5.40 -1.77 7.74
CA ASP A 18 6.19 -2.73 8.53
C ASP A 18 6.56 -4.00 7.74
N THR A 19 5.92 -4.22 6.59
CA THR A 19 6.17 -5.36 5.74
C THR A 19 7.33 -5.12 4.78
N ASP A 20 8.35 -5.97 4.82
CA ASP A 20 9.55 -5.83 3.98
C ASP A 20 9.39 -6.32 2.53
N SER A 21 8.62 -7.40 2.32
CA SER A 21 8.49 -8.07 1.01
C SER A 21 7.35 -7.47 0.20
N PHE A 22 7.58 -7.18 -1.09
CA PHE A 22 6.49 -6.75 -1.98
C PHE A 22 5.42 -7.83 -2.18
N GLU A 23 5.75 -9.11 -2.00
CA GLU A 23 4.76 -10.18 -2.03
C GLU A 23 3.79 -10.11 -0.86
N GLU A 24 4.29 -9.85 0.35
CA GLU A 24 3.47 -9.68 1.55
C GLU A 24 2.68 -8.36 1.51
N LYS A 25 3.30 -7.26 1.05
CA LYS A 25 2.58 -6.00 0.79
C LYS A 25 1.40 -6.22 -0.19
N TYR A 26 1.58 -7.04 -1.23
CA TYR A 26 0.50 -7.37 -2.15
C TYR A 26 -0.63 -8.17 -1.49
N LYS A 27 -0.30 -9.10 -0.58
CA LYS A 27 -1.29 -9.87 0.18
C LYS A 27 -2.17 -8.97 1.05
N ILE A 28 -1.57 -7.97 1.71
CA ILE A 28 -2.32 -6.95 2.47
C ILE A 28 -3.34 -6.26 1.56
N LEU A 29 -2.89 -5.71 0.42
CA LEU A 29 -3.78 -5.01 -0.52
C LEU A 29 -4.93 -5.88 -1.05
N VAL A 30 -4.71 -7.18 -1.24
CA VAL A 30 -5.72 -8.13 -1.72
C VAL A 30 -6.67 -8.59 -0.61
N ALA A 31 -6.17 -8.72 0.63
CA ALA A 31 -6.95 -9.16 1.78
C ALA A 31 -7.86 -8.04 2.33
N THR A 32 -7.44 -6.78 2.20
CA THR A 32 -8.22 -5.63 2.65
C THR A 32 -9.39 -5.32 1.69
N PRO A 33 -10.63 -5.21 2.20
CA PRO A 33 -11.78 -4.77 1.42
C PRO A 33 -11.59 -3.37 0.81
N THR A 34 -12.02 -3.17 -0.44
CA THR A 34 -11.89 -1.87 -1.14
C THR A 34 -12.54 -0.71 -0.38
N MET A 35 -13.60 -0.97 0.39
CA MET A 35 -14.31 0.06 1.19
C MET A 35 -13.47 0.63 2.35
N ASP A 36 -12.41 -0.07 2.76
CA ASP A 36 -11.51 0.37 3.83
C ASP A 36 -10.37 1.26 3.31
N PHE A 37 -10.35 1.53 2.00
CA PHE A 37 -9.41 2.44 1.37
C PHE A 37 -10.01 3.81 1.12
N ASP A 38 -9.22 4.84 1.37
CA ASP A 38 -9.44 6.20 0.91
C ASP A 38 -8.24 6.68 0.07
N ASN A 39 -8.37 7.86 -0.53
CA ASN A 39 -7.31 8.41 -1.39
C ASN A 39 -6.01 8.62 -0.61
N LEU A 40 -6.10 9.09 0.65
CA LEU A 40 -4.93 9.38 1.47
C LEU A 40 -4.14 8.10 1.80
N LEU A 41 -4.83 7.01 2.08
CA LEU A 41 -4.22 5.71 2.33
C LEU A 41 -3.46 5.20 1.11
N ILE A 42 -4.07 5.28 -0.07
CA ILE A 42 -3.45 4.88 -1.34
C ILE A 42 -2.22 5.74 -1.62
N ASP A 43 -2.31 7.06 -1.43
CA ASP A 43 -1.20 7.99 -1.68
C ASP A 43 -0.02 7.75 -0.74
N ASN A 44 -0.29 7.52 0.54
CA ASN A 44 0.75 7.21 1.52
C ASN A 44 1.44 5.88 1.21
N MET A 45 0.69 4.85 0.85
CA MET A 45 1.25 3.56 0.44
C MET A 45 2.09 3.70 -0.83
N ALA A 46 1.57 4.38 -1.86
CA ALA A 46 2.27 4.60 -3.13
C ALA A 46 3.58 5.40 -2.92
N SER A 47 3.52 6.46 -2.13
CA SER A 47 4.69 7.26 -1.78
C SER A 47 5.75 6.44 -1.06
N SER A 48 5.36 5.53 -0.16
CA SER A 48 6.31 4.69 0.60
C SER A 48 7.09 3.71 -0.28
N ILE A 49 6.58 3.42 -1.48
CA ILE A 49 7.24 2.56 -2.47
C ILE A 49 7.74 3.36 -3.68
N ASP A 50 7.85 4.68 -3.64
CA ASP A 50 8.31 5.49 -4.77
C ASP A 50 7.49 5.27 -6.05
N VAL A 51 6.16 5.27 -5.93
CA VAL A 51 5.22 5.20 -7.06
C VAL A 51 4.22 6.34 -6.96
N VAL A 52 3.83 6.90 -8.10
CA VAL A 52 2.72 7.85 -8.19
C VAL A 52 1.54 7.13 -8.84
N ILE A 53 0.37 7.20 -8.20
CA ILE A 53 -0.89 6.67 -8.74
C ILE A 53 -1.66 7.85 -9.33
N GLU A 54 -2.14 7.68 -10.56
CA GLU A 54 -2.91 8.72 -11.25
C GLU A 54 -4.29 8.92 -10.60
N ASP A 55 -4.90 10.07 -10.88
CA ASP A 55 -6.23 10.37 -10.38
C ASP A 55 -7.31 9.47 -10.97
N GLY A 56 -8.24 9.04 -10.13
CA GLY A 56 -9.30 8.12 -10.48
C GLY A 56 -10.19 7.80 -9.27
N ASP A 57 -11.18 6.93 -9.47
CA ASP A 57 -11.94 6.38 -8.35
C ASP A 57 -11.09 5.42 -7.50
N ILE A 58 -11.56 5.12 -6.28
CA ILE A 58 -10.82 4.28 -5.31
C ILE A 58 -10.51 2.90 -5.87
N GLU A 59 -11.43 2.28 -6.61
CA GLU A 59 -11.24 0.93 -7.15
C GLU A 59 -10.14 0.92 -8.21
N SER A 60 -10.18 1.85 -9.15
CA SER A 60 -9.15 2.02 -10.18
C SER A 60 -7.78 2.31 -9.56
N ARG A 61 -7.70 3.26 -8.62
CA ARG A 61 -6.43 3.63 -7.96
C ARG A 61 -5.84 2.47 -7.16
N LEU A 62 -6.69 1.74 -6.41
CA LEU A 62 -6.26 0.56 -5.65
C LEU A 62 -5.77 -0.55 -6.58
N GLN A 63 -6.41 -0.71 -7.73
CA GLN A 63 -6.00 -1.69 -8.73
C GLN A 63 -4.63 -1.33 -9.34
N ASP A 64 -4.38 -0.07 -9.62
CA ASP A 64 -3.07 0.40 -10.11
C ASP A 64 -1.97 0.18 -9.07
N LEU A 65 -2.23 0.52 -7.80
CA LEU A 65 -1.31 0.23 -6.70
C LEU A 65 -0.99 -1.27 -6.60
N LYS A 66 -2.00 -2.14 -6.68
CA LYS A 66 -1.84 -3.61 -6.72
C LYS A 66 -0.95 -4.06 -7.88
N VAL A 67 -1.12 -3.49 -9.07
CA VAL A 67 -0.30 -3.81 -10.25
C VAL A 67 1.16 -3.40 -10.03
N CYS A 68 1.41 -2.21 -9.49
CA CYS A 68 2.75 -1.72 -9.18
C CYS A 68 3.47 -2.62 -8.17
N VAL A 69 2.81 -2.94 -7.04
CA VAL A 69 3.36 -3.80 -5.99
C VAL A 69 3.64 -5.21 -6.53
N ARG A 70 2.69 -5.81 -7.26
CA ARG A 70 2.85 -7.15 -7.85
C ARG A 70 4.00 -7.21 -8.86
N THR A 71 4.18 -6.14 -9.64
CA THR A 71 5.27 -6.06 -10.62
C THR A 71 6.62 -6.08 -9.92
N ARG A 72 6.78 -5.30 -8.84
CA ARG A 72 8.02 -5.28 -8.05
C ARG A 72 8.30 -6.62 -7.34
N ALA A 73 7.27 -7.25 -6.77
CA ALA A 73 7.39 -8.59 -6.17
C ALA A 73 8.00 -9.62 -7.14
N LYS A 74 7.65 -9.56 -8.43
CA LYS A 74 8.25 -10.45 -9.45
C LYS A 74 9.75 -10.23 -9.63
N TYR A 75 10.25 -9.00 -9.46
CA TYR A 75 11.66 -8.66 -9.66
C TYR A 75 12.52 -8.82 -8.40
N GLU A 76 11.93 -8.73 -7.20
CA GLU A 76 12.65 -9.07 -5.96
C GLU A 76 13.00 -10.55 -5.91
N THR A 77 12.05 -11.42 -6.25
CA THR A 77 12.25 -12.88 -6.27
C THR A 77 13.25 -13.34 -7.33
N THR A 78 13.46 -12.57 -8.41
CA THR A 78 14.45 -12.90 -9.44
C THR A 78 15.84 -12.35 -9.14
N ARG A 79 15.99 -11.35 -8.26
CA ARG A 79 17.28 -10.72 -7.96
C ARG A 79 18.21 -11.58 -7.11
N PHE A 80 17.68 -12.52 -6.33
CA PHE A 80 18.45 -13.41 -5.44
C PHE A 80 18.57 -14.87 -5.90
N ARG A 81 18.12 -15.21 -7.12
CA ARG A 81 18.38 -16.53 -7.70
C ARG A 81 19.72 -16.54 -8.45
N ARG A 82 20.83 -16.62 -7.72
CA ARG A 82 22.14 -17.04 -8.23
C ARG A 82 22.76 -18.04 -7.27
#